data_AF-A0AAA9Z3L7-F1
#
_entry.id   AF-A0AAA9Z3L7-F1
#
_cell.length_a   1.000
_cell.length_b   1.000
_cell.length_c   1.000
_cell.angle_alpha   90.00
_cell.angle_beta   90.00
_cell.angle_gamma   90.00
#
_symmetry.space_group_name_H-M   'P 1'
#
loop_
_entity.id
_entity.type
_entity.pdbx_description
1 polymer ?
#
loop_
_entity_poly.entity_id
_entity_poly.type
_entity_poly.pdbx_seq_one_letter_code
_entity_poly.pdbx_strand_id
1 'polypeptide(L)'
;MSFLSFWRRYRVSIIFPALTISSIYADYSYTRKWKQQKQLSQIPQEQYLWCAIPLAGYGFGWFLDNKETERMTMFRDKSALYGRVLKEGEKPSWP
;
A
#
# COMPACT_ATOMS: atom_id res chain seq x y z
N MET A 1 -39.02 5.22 52.35
CA MET A 1 -38.42 6.49 51.86
C MET A 1 -38.90 6.69 50.43
N SER A 2 -39.58 7.79 50.12
CA SER A 2 -40.15 8.01 48.77
C SER A 2 -39.05 8.41 47.77
N PHE A 3 -39.16 7.98 46.51
CA PHE A 3 -38.21 8.30 45.43
C PHE A 3 -38.00 9.81 45.25
N LEU A 4 -39.07 10.60 45.45
CA LEU A 4 -39.02 12.06 45.39
C LEU A 4 -38.09 12.67 46.44
N SER A 5 -38.07 12.13 47.67
CA SER A 5 -37.21 12.66 48.73
C SER A 5 -35.74 12.30 48.51
N PHE A 6 -35.47 11.14 47.90
CA PHE A 6 -34.14 10.74 47.45
C PHE A 6 -33.63 11.66 46.33
N TRP A 7 -34.42 11.85 45.27
CA TRP A 7 -34.04 12.71 44.14
C TRP A 7 -33.73 14.14 44.57
N ARG A 8 -34.55 14.71 45.47
CA ARG A 8 -34.32 16.07 45.99
C ARG A 8 -32.98 16.22 46.72
N ARG A 9 -32.50 15.16 47.39
CA ARG A 9 -31.27 15.18 48.19
C ARG A 9 -30.01 14.90 47.37
N TYR A 10 -30.08 14.01 46.37
CA TYR A 10 -28.90 13.51 45.66
C TYR A 10 -28.75 13.99 44.21
N ARG A 11 -29.70 14.74 43.65
CA ARG A 11 -29.65 15.23 42.26
C ARG A 11 -28.33 15.89 41.87
N VAL A 12 -27.74 16.71 42.73
CA VAL A 12 -26.50 17.43 42.42
C VAL A 12 -25.31 16.46 42.33
N SER A 13 -25.22 15.49 43.25
CA SER A 13 -24.16 14.48 43.28
C SER A 13 -24.23 13.49 42.10
N ILE A 14 -25.43 13.29 41.53
CA ILE A 14 -25.63 12.43 40.37
C ILE A 14 -25.41 13.20 39.06
N ILE A 15 -25.96 14.42 38.96
CA ILE A 15 -25.91 15.22 37.73
C ILE A 15 -24.49 15.74 37.47
N PHE A 16 -23.76 16.20 38.49
CA PHE A 16 -22.45 16.81 38.30
C PHE A 16 -21.43 15.82 37.67
N PRO A 17 -21.23 14.59 38.18
CA PRO A 17 -20.35 13.61 37.55
C PRO A 17 -20.85 13.14 36.18
N ALA A 18 -22.17 13.04 35.98
CA ALA A 18 -22.72 12.67 34.69
C ALA A 18 -22.41 13.73 33.61
N LEU A 19 -22.51 15.02 33.96
CA LEU A 19 -22.16 16.11 33.05
C LEU A 19 -20.66 16.16 32.76
N THR A 20 -19.80 15.96 33.76
CA THR A 20 -18.35 15.95 33.54
C THR A 20 -17.92 14.79 32.66
N ILE A 21 -18.39 13.56 32.93
CA ILE A 21 -18.10 12.38 32.10
C ILE A 21 -18.65 12.57 30.68
N SER A 22 -19.85 13.15 30.53
CA SER A 22 -20.44 13.44 29.22
C SER A 22 -19.56 14.41 28.40
N SER A 23 -19.07 15.50 29.02
CA SER A 23 -18.20 16.45 28.34
C SER A 23 -16.86 15.84 27.91
N ILE A 24 -16.25 15.01 28.76
CA ILE A 24 -15.01 14.28 28.47
C ILE A 24 -15.24 13.27 27.33
N TYR A 25 -16.37 12.56 27.38
CA TYR A 25 -16.71 11.59 26.35
C TYR A 25 -16.95 12.26 24.99
N ALA A 26 -17.63 13.41 24.98
CA ALA A 26 -17.83 14.20 23.78
C ALA A 26 -16.48 14.60 23.16
N ASP A 27 -15.58 15.18 23.96
CA ASP A 27 -14.24 15.59 23.50
C ASP A 27 -13.38 14.41 23.00
N TYR A 28 -13.40 13.29 23.72
CA TYR A 28 -12.70 12.07 23.33
C TYR A 28 -13.23 11.49 22.02
N SER A 29 -14.54 11.57 21.78
CA SER A 29 -15.16 11.11 20.54
C SER A 29 -14.67 11.88 19.32
N TYR A 30 -14.48 13.20 19.44
CA TYR A 30 -13.91 14.04 18.37
C TYR A 30 -12.45 13.69 18.10
N THR A 31 -11.67 13.48 19.16
CA THR A 31 -10.26 13.09 19.05
C THR A 31 -10.09 11.77 18.30
N ARG A 32 -10.96 10.77 18.54
CA ARG A 32 -10.92 9.50 17.81
C ARG A 32 -11.15 9.68 16.31
N LYS A 33 -12.17 10.47 15.92
CA LYS A 33 -12.49 10.73 14.52
C LYS A 33 -11.34 11.44 13.81
N TRP A 34 -10.73 12.42 14.47
CA TRP A 34 -9.56 13.13 13.94
C TRP A 34 -8.37 12.19 13.69
N LYS A 35 -8.08 11.27 14.62
CA LYS A 35 -7.01 10.27 14.45
C LYS A 35 -7.30 9.31 13.29
N GLN A 36 -8.55 8.86 13.14
CA GLN A 36 -8.98 8.00 12.02
C GLN A 36 -8.79 8.70 10.67
N GLN A 37 -9.20 9.96 10.56
CA GLN A 37 -9.03 10.75 9.33
C GLN A 37 -7.56 11.02 9.01
N LYS A 38 -6.74 11.31 10.03
CA LYS A 38 -5.30 11.49 9.87
C LYS A 38 -4.61 10.22 9.37
N GLN A 39 -5.02 9.06 9.86
CA GLN A 39 -4.48 7.77 9.41
C GLN A 39 -4.88 7.45 7.96
N LEU A 40 -6.11 7.78 7.55
CA LEU A 40 -6.59 7.59 6.17
C LEU A 40 -5.83 8.49 5.17
N SER A 41 -5.47 9.70 5.59
CA SER A 41 -4.75 10.67 4.77
C SER A 41 -3.23 10.47 4.77
N GLN A 42 -2.71 9.56 5.59
CA GLN A 42 -1.29 9.26 5.71
C GLN A 42 -0.78 8.29 4.62
N ILE A 43 -1.55 8.05 3.56
CA ILE A 43 -1.05 7.41 2.34
C ILE A 43 -0.10 8.41 1.67
N PRO A 44 1.22 8.16 1.69
CA PRO A 44 2.17 9.09 1.11
C PRO A 44 2.10 8.99 -0.41
N GLN A 45 1.34 9.90 -1.03
CA GLN A 45 1.18 9.98 -2.50
C GLN A 45 2.53 10.07 -3.22
N GLU A 46 3.51 10.74 -2.60
CA GLU A 46 4.86 10.96 -3.13
C GLU A 46 5.73 9.68 -3.14
N GLN A 47 5.41 8.66 -2.34
CA GLN A 47 6.23 7.45 -2.25
C GLN A 47 5.94 6.44 -3.37
N TYR A 48 4.77 6.52 -4.01
CA TYR A 48 4.45 5.65 -5.14
C TYR A 48 5.39 5.88 -6.31
N LEU A 49 5.80 7.13 -6.55
CA LEU A 49 6.74 7.49 -7.62
C LEU A 49 8.10 6.81 -7.47
N TRP A 50 8.58 6.67 -6.23
CA TRP A 50 9.85 6.00 -5.93
C TRP A 50 9.86 4.52 -6.27
N CYS A 51 8.69 3.86 -6.24
CA CYS A 51 8.56 2.48 -6.68
C CYS A 51 8.19 2.39 -8.18
N ALA A 52 7.33 3.29 -8.67
CA ALA A 52 6.86 3.27 -10.05
C ALA A 52 7.99 3.55 -11.05
N ILE A 53 8.86 4.52 -10.77
CA ILE A 53 9.92 4.94 -11.71
C ILE A 53 10.93 3.81 -11.94
N PRO A 54 11.51 3.15 -10.92
CA PRO A 54 12.42 2.03 -11.14
C PRO A 54 11.74 0.82 -11.77
N LEU A 55 10.50 0.48 -11.38
CA LEU A 55 9.78 -0.65 -11.96
C LEU A 55 9.47 -0.42 -13.45
N ALA A 56 8.98 0.76 -13.81
CA ALA A 56 8.70 1.11 -15.19
C ALA A 56 9.99 1.19 -16.02
N GLY A 57 11.03 1.84 -15.50
CA GLY A 57 12.33 1.95 -16.16
C GLY A 57 12.99 0.59 -16.39
N TYR A 58 13.00 -0.28 -15.37
CA TYR A 58 13.54 -1.63 -15.48
C TYR A 58 12.73 -2.49 -16.47
N GLY A 59 11.39 -2.50 -16.33
CA GLY A 59 10.53 -3.30 -17.20
C GLY A 59 10.62 -2.86 -18.67
N PHE A 60 10.63 -1.55 -18.91
CA PHE A 60 10.76 -1.00 -20.27
C PHE A 60 12.17 -1.23 -20.85
N GLY A 61 13.21 -1.04 -20.05
CA GLY A 61 14.59 -1.32 -20.45
C GLY A 61 14.79 -2.79 -20.82
N TRP A 62 14.32 -3.71 -19.97
CA TRP A 62 14.38 -5.15 -20.22
C TRP A 62 13.61 -5.55 -21.48
N PHE A 63 12.44 -4.95 -21.71
CA PHE A 63 11.67 -5.21 -22.94
C PHE A 63 12.43 -4.78 -24.21
N LEU A 64 13.05 -3.60 -24.20
CA LEU A 64 13.85 -3.12 -25.33
C LEU A 64 15.08 -4.00 -25.57
N ASP A 65 15.76 -4.41 -24.50
CA ASP A 65 16.96 -5.24 -24.59
C ASP A 65 16.66 -6.63 -25.17
N ASN A 66 15.51 -7.21 -24.81
CA ASN A 66 15.02 -8.45 -25.43
C ASN A 66 14.76 -8.28 -26.93
N LYS A 67 14.19 -7.14 -27.35
CA LYS A 67 13.93 -6.86 -28.77
C LYS A 67 15.21 -6.69 -29.57
N GLU A 68 16.23 -6.07 -29.00
CA GLU A 68 17.56 -6.00 -29.61
C GLU A 68 18.22 -7.38 -29.68
N THR A 69 18.08 -8.20 -28.64
CA THR A 69 18.59 -9.58 -28.64
C THR A 69 17.95 -10.42 -29.74
N GLU A 70 16.62 -10.31 -29.94
CA GLU A 70 15.91 -10.94 -31.05
C GLU A 70 16.47 -10.49 -32.42
N ARG A 71 16.82 -9.20 -32.56
CA ARG A 71 17.42 -8.65 -33.78
C ARG A 71 18.83 -9.19 -34.05
N MET A 72 19.58 -9.52 -33.00
CA MET A 72 20.96 -10.03 -33.07
C MET A 72 21.04 -11.55 -33.31
N THR A 73 19.96 -12.21 -33.71
CA THR A 73 19.93 -13.66 -33.92
C THR A 73 20.52 -14.13 -35.27
N MET A 74 20.89 -13.23 -36.18
CA MET A 74 21.35 -13.62 -37.53
C MET A 74 22.62 -14.49 -37.55
N PHE A 75 23.53 -14.28 -36.58
CA PHE A 75 24.78 -15.03 -36.42
C PHE A 75 24.69 -16.18 -35.42
N ARG A 76 23.50 -16.46 -34.90
CA ARG A 76 23.27 -17.54 -33.94
C ARG A 76 23.60 -18.90 -34.54
N ASP A 77 24.27 -19.75 -33.76
CA ASP A 77 24.67 -21.12 -34.11
C ASP A 77 25.51 -21.20 -35.42
N LYS A 78 26.18 -20.10 -35.80
CA LYS A 78 27.03 -20.00 -37.00
C LYS A 78 28.48 -19.61 -36.70
N SER A 79 28.84 -19.41 -35.44
CA SER A 79 30.22 -19.05 -35.06
C SER A 79 31.16 -20.24 -35.19
N ALA A 80 32.46 -19.99 -35.37
CA ALA A 80 33.45 -21.06 -35.51
C ALA A 80 33.55 -21.97 -34.26
N LEU A 81 33.21 -21.44 -33.07
CA LEU A 81 33.26 -22.16 -31.80
C LEU A 81 31.95 -22.91 -31.46
N TYR A 82 30.79 -22.34 -31.81
CA TYR A 82 29.48 -22.84 -31.40
C TYR A 82 28.58 -23.21 -32.59
N GLY A 83 29.12 -23.26 -33.79
CA GLY A 83 28.41 -23.66 -35.00
C GLY A 83 27.98 -25.12 -34.92
N ARG A 84 26.67 -25.38 -34.95
CA ARG A 84 26.13 -26.75 -34.91
C ARG A 84 24.83 -26.88 -35.69
N VAL A 85 24.53 -28.10 -36.14
CA VAL A 85 23.23 -28.45 -36.72
C VAL A 85 22.27 -28.77 -35.58
N LEU A 86 21.16 -28.05 -35.50
CA LEU A 86 20.11 -28.29 -34.51
C LEU A 86 19.34 -29.56 -34.86
N LYS A 87 18.97 -30.35 -33.85
CA LYS A 87 18.07 -31.49 -34.05
C LYS A 87 16.65 -30.98 -34.34
N GLU A 88 15.84 -31.82 -34.98
CA GLU A 88 14.43 -31.49 -35.24
C GLU A 88 13.70 -31.17 -33.93
N GLY A 89 13.18 -29.95 -33.82
CA GLY A 89 12.48 -29.45 -32.62
C GLY A 89 13.38 -28.87 -31.52
N GLU A 90 14.71 -28.83 -31.69
CA GLU A 90 15.61 -28.22 -30.71
C GLU A 90 15.53 -26.69 -30.76
N LYS A 91 15.36 -26.06 -29.59
CA LYS A 91 15.38 -24.60 -29.49
C LYS A 91 16.79 -24.08 -29.79
N PRO A 92 16.89 -22.88 -30.40
CA PRO A 92 18.16 -22.23 -30.63
C PRO A 92 18.91 -21.91 -29.33
N SER A 93 20.21 -21.63 -29.43
CA SER A 93 21.04 -21.36 -28.23
C SER A 93 20.66 -20.09 -27.47
N TRP A 94 20.18 -19.05 -28.15
CA TRP A 94 19.69 -17.80 -27.54
C TRP A 94 18.87 -16.91 -28.51
N PRO A 95 18.13 -15.90 -28.02
CA PRO A 95 17.63 -15.87 -26.65
C PRO A 95 16.83 -17.14 -26.34
#